data_AF-A0A6A3C6A5-F1
#
_entry.id   AF-A0A6A3C6A5-F1
#
_cell.length_a   1.000
_cell.length_b   1.000
_cell.length_c   1.000
_cell.angle_alpha   90.00
_cell.angle_beta   90.00
_cell.angle_gamma   90.00
#
_symmetry.space_group_name_H-M   'P 1'
#
loop_
_entity.id
_entity.type
_entity.pdbx_description
1 polymer ?
#
loop_
_entity_poly.entity_id
_entity_poly.type
_entity_poly.pdbx_seq_one_letter_code
_entity_poly.pdbx_strand_id
1 'polypeptide(L)'
;MGDDFEFPTASNMEEDAMDIPEDDGPVNPILKVGDEKEIGKNWLKKLVKEGDGWEHPNNGDEVEVHYTGTLLDGTKFDSSRDRGTPFKFKLGLGHVIKGWDEGIKTMKKGENAVFTIPP
;
A
#
# COMPACT_ATOMS: atom_id res chain seq x y z
N MET A 1 -11.86 -34.62 -59.46
CA MET A 1 -12.38 -33.60 -58.51
C MET A 1 -12.53 -34.36 -57.21
N GLY A 2 -11.56 -34.46 -56.32
CA GLY A 2 -10.39 -33.62 -56.06
C GLY A 2 -10.33 -33.51 -54.53
N ASP A 3 -10.13 -34.66 -53.86
CA ASP A 3 -9.99 -34.79 -52.42
C ASP A 3 -8.56 -34.40 -52.03
N ASP A 4 -8.41 -33.17 -51.55
CA ASP A 4 -7.16 -32.62 -51.02
C ASP A 4 -7.44 -32.13 -49.59
N PHE A 5 -7.39 -33.06 -48.64
CA PHE A 5 -7.31 -32.75 -47.22
C PHE A 5 -5.91 -33.11 -46.77
N GLU A 6 -4.99 -32.16 -46.89
CA GLU A 6 -3.61 -32.31 -46.45
C GLU A 6 -3.54 -32.37 -44.92
N PHE A 7 -3.15 -33.54 -44.40
CA PHE A 7 -2.66 -33.68 -43.04
C PHE A 7 -1.13 -33.61 -43.03
N PRO A 8 -0.51 -32.71 -42.26
CA PRO A 8 0.77 -32.96 -41.66
C PRO A 8 0.59 -33.59 -40.26
N THR A 9 1.30 -34.69 -40.07
CA THR A 9 1.35 -35.52 -38.87
C THR A 9 2.48 -35.09 -37.93
N ALA A 10 2.23 -35.34 -36.64
CA ALA A 10 3.18 -35.62 -35.56
C ALA A 10 4.24 -34.56 -35.24
N SER A 11 4.08 -33.90 -34.08
CA SER A 11 5.02 -34.07 -32.96
C SER A 11 4.45 -33.47 -31.67
N ASN A 12 4.46 -34.31 -30.64
CA ASN A 12 4.47 -33.98 -29.22
C ASN A 12 3.26 -33.22 -28.63
N MET A 13 2.37 -34.00 -28.00
CA MET A 13 1.53 -33.53 -26.89
C MET A 13 2.47 -33.17 -25.72
N GLU A 14 2.84 -31.90 -25.62
CA GLU A 14 3.43 -31.33 -24.41
C GLU A 14 2.37 -30.40 -23.81
N GLU A 15 1.74 -30.93 -22.76
CA GLU A 15 1.25 -30.23 -21.58
C GLU A 15 0.56 -28.87 -21.79
N ASP A 16 -0.75 -28.89 -21.53
CA ASP A 16 -1.65 -27.78 -21.25
C ASP A 16 -1.10 -26.92 -20.09
N ALA A 17 -0.02 -26.19 -20.33
CA ALA A 17 0.41 -25.07 -19.53
C ALA A 17 -0.44 -23.89 -19.98
N MET A 18 -1.54 -23.70 -19.26
CA MET A 18 -2.35 -22.50 -19.29
C MET A 18 -1.43 -21.27 -19.26
N ASP A 19 -1.30 -20.63 -20.41
CA ASP A 19 -0.63 -19.35 -20.62
C ASP A 19 -1.37 -18.32 -19.76
N ILE A 20 -0.84 -18.09 -18.55
CA ILE A 20 -1.24 -16.96 -17.72
C ILE A 20 -0.55 -15.77 -18.39
N PRO A 21 -1.27 -14.83 -19.02
CA PRO A 21 -0.62 -13.68 -19.61
C PRO A 21 0.14 -12.96 -18.49
N GLU A 22 1.44 -12.78 -18.70
CA GLU A 22 2.27 -11.91 -17.88
C GLU A 22 1.61 -10.53 -17.88
N ASP A 23 0.91 -10.22 -16.79
CA ASP A 23 0.35 -8.90 -16.52
C ASP A 23 1.54 -7.95 -16.31
N ASP A 24 2.05 -7.41 -17.42
CA ASP A 24 3.00 -6.29 -17.51
C ASP A 24 2.30 -4.98 -17.08
N GLY A 25 1.53 -5.04 -15.99
CA GLY A 25 1.15 -3.87 -15.22
C GLY A 25 2.40 -3.31 -14.52
N PRO A 26 2.51 -1.99 -14.34
CA PRO A 26 3.62 -1.42 -13.60
C PRO A 26 3.61 -2.05 -12.19
N VAL A 27 4.61 -2.88 -11.90
CA VAL A 27 4.92 -3.34 -10.55
C VAL A 27 5.28 -2.13 -9.70
N ASN A 28 4.26 -1.42 -9.22
CA ASN A 28 4.41 -0.50 -8.11
C ASN A 28 5.03 -1.35 -6.99
N PRO A 29 6.22 -1.00 -6.47
CA PRO A 29 6.88 -1.85 -5.48
C PRO A 29 5.98 -1.94 -4.26
N ILE A 30 5.25 -3.06 -4.15
CA ILE A 30 4.38 -3.37 -3.03
C ILE A 30 5.30 -3.48 -1.82
N LEU A 31 5.19 -2.52 -0.89
CA LEU A 31 5.84 -2.63 0.41
C LEU A 31 5.34 -3.92 1.06
N LYS A 32 6.24 -4.83 1.44
CA LYS A 32 5.87 -6.02 2.20
C LYS A 32 5.81 -5.66 3.68
N VAL A 33 5.01 -6.40 4.42
CA VAL A 33 4.95 -6.23 5.88
C VAL A 33 6.35 -6.38 6.48
N GLY A 34 6.77 -5.38 7.24
CA GLY A 34 8.11 -5.29 7.82
C GLY A 34 9.07 -4.38 7.05
N ASP A 35 8.80 -4.07 5.78
CA ASP A 35 9.62 -3.17 4.99
C ASP A 35 9.46 -1.73 5.46
N GLU A 36 10.55 -0.98 5.35
CA GLU A 36 10.60 0.45 5.62
C GLU A 36 11.01 1.20 4.35
N LYS A 37 10.35 2.33 4.11
CA LYS A 37 10.58 3.18 2.95
C LYS A 37 10.54 4.65 3.33
N GLU A 38 11.42 5.42 2.71
CA GLU A 38 11.39 6.87 2.82
C GLU A 38 10.19 7.45 2.05
N ILE A 39 9.48 8.36 2.72
CA ILE A 39 8.34 9.08 2.21
C ILE A 39 8.63 10.59 2.34
N GLY A 40 8.34 11.34 1.26
CA GLY A 40 8.51 12.80 1.23
C GLY A 40 9.96 13.26 1.40
N LYS A 41 10.22 14.09 2.42
CA LYS A 41 11.52 14.71 2.71
C LYS A 41 12.08 14.20 4.04
N ASN A 42 12.58 12.97 4.05
CA ASN A 42 13.21 12.28 5.20
C ASN A 42 12.27 11.72 6.27
N TRP A 43 11.01 11.42 5.96
CA TRP A 43 10.17 10.64 6.88
C TRP A 43 10.24 9.17 6.48
N LEU A 44 10.17 8.26 7.45
CA LEU A 44 10.20 6.83 7.19
C LEU A 44 8.83 6.24 7.46
N LYS A 45 8.37 5.37 6.57
CA LYS A 45 7.17 4.57 6.72
C LYS A 45 7.58 3.11 6.79
N LYS A 46 7.23 2.44 7.88
CA LYS A 46 7.31 0.99 8.01
C LYS A 46 5.93 0.38 7.96
N LEU A 47 5.71 -0.55 7.03
CA LEU A 47 4.44 -1.26 6.93
C LEU A 47 4.35 -2.35 8.02
N VAL A 48 3.30 -2.32 8.82
CA VAL A 48 3.05 -3.31 9.89
C VAL A 48 1.94 -4.28 9.49
N LYS A 49 0.93 -3.80 8.80
CA LYS A 49 -0.15 -4.60 8.26
C LYS A 49 -0.63 -3.98 6.96
N GLU A 50 -0.72 -4.79 5.91
CA GLU A 50 -1.32 -4.37 4.64
C GLU A 50 -2.78 -3.94 4.83
N GLY A 51 -3.15 -2.90 4.12
CA GLY A 51 -4.56 -2.52 3.94
C GLY A 51 -5.16 -3.21 2.73
N ASP A 52 -6.46 -3.07 2.59
CA ASP A 52 -7.26 -3.65 1.52
C ASP A 52 -7.39 -2.69 0.34
N GLY A 53 -7.45 -3.24 -0.87
CA GLY A 53 -7.66 -2.49 -2.11
C GLY A 53 -6.40 -1.84 -2.69
N TRP A 54 -6.62 -0.98 -3.68
CA TRP A 54 -5.59 -0.21 -4.39
C TRP A 54 -5.73 1.30 -4.20
N GLU A 55 -6.78 1.73 -3.50
CA GLU A 55 -7.08 3.14 -3.31
C GLU A 55 -6.27 3.74 -2.16
N HIS A 56 -5.86 4.98 -2.39
CA HIS A 56 -5.12 5.82 -1.46
C HIS A 56 -5.89 7.13 -1.25
N PRO A 57 -5.88 7.69 -0.02
CA PRO A 57 -6.59 8.93 0.24
C PRO A 57 -5.87 10.12 -0.43
N ASN A 58 -6.66 11.02 -1.02
CA ASN A 58 -6.17 12.20 -1.74
C ASN A 58 -6.28 13.48 -0.89
N ASN A 59 -5.67 14.57 -1.37
CA ASN A 59 -5.82 15.88 -0.74
C ASN A 59 -7.31 16.29 -0.69
N GLY A 60 -7.77 16.68 0.49
CA GLY A 60 -9.14 17.10 0.74
C GLY A 60 -10.06 15.99 1.24
N ASP A 61 -9.66 14.73 1.13
CA ASP A 61 -10.42 13.60 1.65
C ASP A 61 -10.47 13.65 3.19
N GLU A 62 -11.62 13.24 3.73
CA GLU A 62 -11.76 13.02 5.16
C GLU A 62 -11.22 11.63 5.50
N VAL A 63 -10.22 11.59 6.38
CA VAL A 63 -9.60 10.35 6.85
C VAL A 63 -9.87 10.16 8.34
N GLU A 64 -10.15 8.93 8.71
CA GLU A 64 -10.36 8.51 10.10
C GLU A 64 -9.28 7.49 10.48
N VAL A 65 -8.51 7.79 11.52
CA VAL A 65 -7.39 6.94 11.94
C VAL A 65 -7.34 6.73 13.45
N HIS A 66 -6.90 5.54 13.85
CA HIS A 66 -6.37 5.31 15.18
C HIS A 66 -4.85 5.48 15.17
N TYR A 67 -4.31 6.19 16.16
CA TYR A 67 -2.87 6.40 16.28
C TYR A 67 -2.39 6.29 17.72
N THR A 68 -1.10 6.06 17.86
CA THR A 68 -0.36 6.15 19.11
C THR A 68 0.96 6.83 18.79
N GLY A 69 1.17 7.99 19.41
CA GLY A 69 2.38 8.79 19.26
C GLY A 69 3.33 8.52 20.42
N THR A 70 4.56 8.11 20.08
CA THR A 70 5.65 7.88 21.02
C THR A 70 6.88 8.68 20.61
N LEU A 71 7.65 9.13 21.59
CA LEU A 71 9.01 9.61 21.40
C LEU A 71 9.95 8.42 21.12
N LEU A 72 11.18 8.71 20.68
CA LEU A 72 12.18 7.68 20.35
C LEU A 72 12.63 6.85 21.56
N ASP A 73 12.46 7.38 22.77
CA ASP A 73 12.70 6.68 24.04
C ASP A 73 11.53 5.75 24.43
N GLY A 74 10.46 5.71 23.63
CA GLY A 74 9.24 4.94 23.89
C GLY A 74 8.20 5.68 24.73
N THR A 75 8.48 6.90 25.19
CA THR A 75 7.53 7.70 25.96
C THR A 75 6.33 8.06 25.10
N LYS A 76 5.15 7.53 25.43
CA LYS A 76 3.88 7.86 24.76
C LYS A 76 3.45 9.27 25.13
N PHE A 77 3.28 10.14 24.12
CA PHE A 77 2.77 11.49 24.33
C PHE A 77 1.27 11.61 24.06
N ASP A 78 0.71 10.80 23.16
CA ASP A 78 -0.72 10.81 22.86
C ASP A 78 -1.18 9.51 22.19
N SER A 79 -2.47 9.19 22.29
CA SER A 79 -3.08 8.04 21.62
C SER A 79 -4.57 8.22 21.50
N SER A 80 -5.12 8.06 20.30
CA SER A 80 -6.56 8.13 20.09
C SER A 80 -7.28 6.89 20.64
N ARG A 81 -6.57 5.76 20.79
CA ARG A 81 -7.13 4.54 21.39
C ARG A 81 -7.40 4.72 22.88
N ASP A 82 -6.58 5.51 23.58
CA ASP A 82 -6.80 5.82 25.00
C ASP A 82 -8.06 6.69 25.20
N ARG A 83 -8.44 7.46 24.17
CA ARG A 83 -9.66 8.29 24.16
C ARG A 83 -10.91 7.51 23.71
N GLY A 84 -10.74 6.32 23.15
CA GLY A 84 -11.82 5.47 22.65
C GLY A 84 -12.49 5.95 21.36
N THR A 85 -12.03 7.07 20.78
CA THR A 85 -12.58 7.64 19.54
C THR A 85 -11.49 7.83 18.50
N PRO A 86 -11.71 7.46 17.23
CA PRO A 86 -10.74 7.70 16.18
C PRO A 86 -10.58 9.20 15.91
N PHE A 87 -9.44 9.57 15.34
CA PHE A 87 -9.14 10.94 14.98
C PHE A 87 -9.52 11.18 13.52
N LYS A 88 -10.34 12.21 13.28
CA LYS A 88 -10.82 12.62 11.97
C LYS A 88 -10.19 13.93 11.55
N PHE A 89 -9.68 13.99 10.34
CA PHE A 89 -9.16 15.22 9.76
C PHE A 89 -9.23 15.19 8.23
N LYS A 90 -9.02 16.36 7.62
CA LYS A 90 -8.91 16.48 6.16
C LYS A 90 -7.45 16.40 5.73
N LEU A 91 -7.14 15.47 4.84
CA LEU A 91 -5.78 15.18 4.40
C LEU A 91 -5.22 16.28 3.49
N GLY A 92 -3.94 16.63 3.65
CA GLY A 92 -3.23 17.53 2.75
C GLY A 92 -3.59 19.02 2.89
N LEU A 93 -4.28 19.40 3.97
CA LEU A 93 -4.62 20.79 4.29
C LEU A 93 -3.74 21.40 5.39
N GLY A 94 -2.69 20.70 5.85
CA GLY A 94 -1.81 21.19 6.91
C GLY A 94 -2.46 21.22 8.30
N HIS A 95 -3.51 20.43 8.51
CA HIS A 95 -4.17 20.26 9.82
C HIS A 95 -3.36 19.36 10.77
N VAL A 96 -2.44 18.56 10.21
CA VAL A 96 -1.56 17.64 10.93
C VAL A 96 -0.10 17.92 10.55
N ILE A 97 0.84 17.29 11.25
CA ILE A 97 2.26 17.38 10.92
C ILE A 97 2.53 16.91 9.48
N LYS A 98 3.50 17.52 8.80
CA LYS A 98 3.75 17.27 7.37
C LYS A 98 4.02 15.81 7.04
N GLY A 99 4.73 15.09 7.92
CA GLY A 99 5.00 13.67 7.73
C GLY A 99 3.75 12.79 7.77
N TRP A 100 2.71 13.22 8.50
CA TRP A 100 1.41 12.56 8.46
C TRP A 100 0.66 12.85 7.18
N ASP A 101 0.61 14.11 6.75
CA ASP A 101 -0.06 14.48 5.50
C ASP A 101 0.52 13.69 4.32
N GLU A 102 1.84 13.52 4.26
CA GLU A 102 2.49 12.79 3.17
C GLU A 102 2.49 11.28 3.37
N GLY A 103 2.60 10.80 4.61
CA GLY A 103 2.59 9.37 4.92
C GLY A 103 1.24 8.73 4.72
N ILE A 104 0.15 9.36 5.16
CA ILE A 104 -1.20 8.80 5.10
C ILE A 104 -1.70 8.71 3.64
N LYS A 105 -1.25 9.60 2.75
CA LYS A 105 -1.49 9.48 1.29
C LYS A 105 -0.94 8.20 0.69
N THR A 106 0.05 7.58 1.31
CA THR A 106 0.62 6.32 0.82
C THR A 106 -0.05 5.09 1.44
N MET A 107 -0.98 5.29 2.38
CA MET A 107 -1.65 4.19 3.08
C MET A 107 -2.88 3.72 2.32
N LYS A 108 -3.22 2.45 2.52
CA LYS A 108 -4.48 1.86 2.08
C LYS A 108 -5.48 1.80 3.23
N LYS A 109 -6.76 1.64 2.90
CA LYS A 109 -7.80 1.45 3.92
C LYS A 109 -7.49 0.20 4.76
N GLY A 110 -7.50 0.34 6.09
CA GLY A 110 -7.22 -0.78 7.01
C GLY A 110 -5.73 -1.10 7.22
N GLU A 111 -4.83 -0.36 6.54
CA GLU A 111 -3.39 -0.50 6.72
C GLU A 111 -2.95 -0.04 8.12
N ASN A 112 -1.99 -0.75 8.72
CA ASN A 112 -1.25 -0.24 9.87
C ASN A 112 0.20 0.01 9.45
N ALA A 113 0.70 1.21 9.74
CA ALA A 113 2.07 1.60 9.49
C ALA A 113 2.64 2.37 10.69
N VAL A 114 3.96 2.33 10.83
CA VAL A 114 4.72 3.19 11.75
C VAL A 114 5.38 4.28 10.93
N PHE A 115 5.23 5.52 11.37
CA PHE A 115 5.90 6.66 10.78
C PHE A 115 6.97 7.20 11.72
N THR A 116 8.20 7.31 11.24
CA THR A 116 9.29 8.00 11.94
C THR A 116 9.49 9.36 11.30
N ILE A 117 9.23 10.42 12.07
CA ILE A 117 9.21 11.79 11.58
C ILE A 117 10.30 12.58 12.33
N PRO A 118 11.42 12.93 11.69
CA PRO A 118 12.41 13.85 12.25
C PRO A 118 11.83 15.22 12.63
N PRO A 119 12.47 15.93 13.57
CA PRO A 119 12.07 17.27 14.03
C PRO A 119 12.19 18.36 12.96
#